data_AF-B2U8H0-F1
#
_entry.id   AF-B2U8H0-F1
#
_cell.length_a   1.000
_cell.length_b   1.000
_cell.length_c   1.000
_cell.angle_alpha   90.00
_cell.angle_beta   90.00
_cell.angle_gamma   90.00
#
_symmetry.space_group_name_H-M   'P 1'
#
loop_
_entity.id
_entity.type
_entity.pdbx_description
1 polymer ?
#
loop_
_entity_poly.entity_id
_entity_poly.type
_entity_poly.pdbx_seq_one_letter_code
_entity_poly.pdbx_strand_id
1 'polypeptide(L)'
;MDDKELHEKCLEWAHWCHTRKYFAPPVPQNILAQFQAKKRATKEPDGPLSADLAFLNMAIHGLHDQFPEEGICFNLYYFYQFRPVKAIWRALDIGERTFYDRLHRFARRALKLSKTIKQIHTANIADISAENNSAVF
;
A
#
# COMPACT_ATOMS: atom_id res chain seq x y z
N MET A 1 13.31 14.56 3.41
CA MET A 1 13.13 13.11 3.36
C MET A 1 13.96 12.64 2.20
N ASP A 2 14.95 11.81 2.51
CA ASP A 2 15.89 11.28 1.53
C ASP A 2 15.23 10.23 0.63
N ASP A 3 15.72 10.04 -0.59
CA ASP A 3 15.16 9.05 -1.53
C ASP A 3 15.33 7.62 -0.99
N LYS A 4 16.35 7.38 -0.15
CA LYS A 4 16.54 6.11 0.57
C LYS A 4 15.43 5.86 1.60
N GLU A 5 15.12 6.86 2.42
CA GLU A 5 14.03 6.77 3.41
C GLU A 5 12.68 6.54 2.73
N LEU A 6 12.47 7.13 1.54
CA LEU A 6 11.27 6.92 0.74
C LEU A 6 11.15 5.47 0.29
N HIS A 7 12.25 4.92 -0.22
CA HIS A 7 12.30 3.53 -0.65
C HIS A 7 12.00 2.57 0.51
N GLU A 8 12.62 2.80 1.68
CA GLU A 8 12.40 1.99 2.88
C GLU A 8 10.92 2.01 3.30
N LYS A 9 10.28 3.17 3.34
CA LYS A 9 8.83 3.26 3.64
C LYS A 9 7.95 2.52 2.63
N CYS A 10 8.31 2.56 1.34
CA CYS A 10 7.57 1.82 0.32
C CYS A 10 7.75 0.30 0.47
N LEU A 11 8.93 -0.16 0.89
CA LEU A 11 9.17 -1.58 1.22
C LEU A 11 8.38 -2.01 2.47
N GLU A 12 8.36 -1.18 3.52
CA GLU A 12 7.54 -1.42 4.71
C GLU A 12 6.06 -1.52 4.37
N TRP A 13 5.55 -0.59 3.53
CA TRP A 13 4.19 -0.65 3.02
C TRP A 13 3.90 -1.93 2.24
N ALA A 14 4.79 -2.32 1.32
CA ALA A 14 4.62 -3.55 0.57
C ALA A 14 4.57 -4.78 1.49
N HIS A 15 5.45 -4.86 2.48
CA HIS A 15 5.44 -5.91 3.49
C HIS A 15 4.14 -5.93 4.30
N TRP A 16 3.65 -4.75 4.70
CA TRP A 16 2.39 -4.58 5.41
C TRP A 16 1.18 -5.04 4.59
N CYS A 17 1.13 -4.78 3.28
CA CYS A 17 0.06 -5.29 2.41
C CYS A 17 0.03 -6.82 2.36
N HIS A 18 1.20 -7.48 2.32
CA HIS A 18 1.27 -8.94 2.27
C HIS A 18 0.87 -9.60 3.58
N THR A 19 1.19 -8.98 4.72
CA THR A 19 0.82 -9.49 6.05
C THR A 19 -0.67 -9.28 6.34
N ARG A 20 -1.28 -8.22 5.82
CA ARG A 20 -2.73 -7.99 6.01
C ARG A 20 -3.65 -8.99 5.30
N LYS A 21 -3.17 -9.70 4.28
CA LYS A 21 -3.89 -10.82 3.68
C LYS A 21 -4.29 -11.88 4.72
N TYR A 22 -3.56 -12.00 5.82
CA TYR A 22 -3.84 -12.95 6.89
C TYR A 22 -4.95 -12.49 7.86
N PHE A 23 -5.31 -11.19 7.89
CA PHE A 23 -6.45 -10.71 8.68
C PHE A 23 -7.79 -10.85 7.94
N ALA A 24 -7.76 -11.00 6.61
CA ALA A 24 -8.96 -11.28 5.85
C ALA A 24 -9.42 -12.73 6.10
N PRO A 25 -10.73 -12.99 6.21
CA PRO A 25 -11.23 -14.36 6.27
C PRO A 25 -10.74 -15.11 5.02
N PRO A 26 -10.35 -16.40 5.16
CA PRO A 26 -9.90 -17.18 4.03
C PRO A 26 -10.99 -17.20 2.96
N VAL A 27 -10.59 -16.97 1.70
CA VAL A 27 -11.51 -17.05 0.55
C VAL A 27 -12.21 -18.41 0.60
N PRO A 28 -13.55 -18.49 0.47
CA PRO A 28 -14.27 -19.76 0.55
C PRO A 28 -13.70 -20.74 -0.47
N GLN A 29 -13.22 -21.88 0.04
CA GLN A 29 -12.64 -22.95 -0.77
C GLN A 29 -13.67 -24.05 -0.99
N ASN A 30 -13.67 -24.65 -2.18
CA ASN A 30 -14.49 -25.84 -2.44
C ASN A 30 -14.08 -26.99 -1.51
N ILE A 31 -15.01 -27.93 -1.26
CA ILE A 31 -14.82 -29.03 -0.28
C ILE A 31 -13.55 -29.83 -0.61
N LEU A 32 -13.29 -30.12 -1.89
CA LEU A 32 -12.11 -30.85 -2.33
C LEU A 32 -10.79 -30.12 -1.99
N ALA A 33 -10.74 -28.79 -2.15
CA ALA A 33 -9.57 -27.99 -1.82
C ALA A 33 -9.30 -27.96 -0.31
N GLN A 34 -10.33 -28.08 0.54
CA GLN A 34 -10.17 -28.16 1.99
C GLN A 34 -9.49 -29.46 2.43
N PHE A 35 -9.68 -30.56 1.68
CA PHE A 35 -9.04 -31.86 1.96
C PHE A 35 -7.61 -31.98 1.40
N GLN A 36 -7.16 -31.05 0.57
CA GLN A 36 -5.78 -31.06 0.08
C GLN A 36 -4.83 -30.56 1.17
N ALA A 37 -3.72 -31.29 1.37
CA ALA A 37 -2.65 -30.83 2.25
C ALA A 37 -2.18 -29.45 1.78
N LYS A 38 -2.33 -28.43 2.63
CA LYS A 38 -1.88 -27.08 2.33
C LYS A 38 -0.36 -27.12 2.15
N LYS A 39 0.10 -26.97 0.90
CA LYS A 39 1.54 -26.99 0.55
C LYS A 39 2.37 -25.91 1.26
N ARG A 40 1.71 -24.92 1.87
CA ARG A 40 2.35 -23.83 2.60
C ARG A 40 1.64 -23.65 3.92
N ALA A 41 2.38 -23.75 5.03
CA ALA A 41 1.88 -23.32 6.33
C ALA A 41 1.44 -21.86 6.23
N THR A 42 0.32 -21.50 6.86
CA THR A 42 -0.08 -20.11 7.03
C THR A 42 1.05 -19.43 7.81
N LYS A 43 1.87 -18.63 7.13
CA LYS A 43 2.93 -17.86 7.80
C LYS A 43 2.24 -16.87 8.72
N GLU A 44 2.63 -16.82 9.99
CA GLU A 44 2.11 -15.83 10.92
C GLU A 44 2.36 -14.42 10.37
N PRO A 45 1.37 -13.51 10.46
CA PRO A 45 1.54 -12.13 10.02
C PRO A 45 2.58 -11.42 10.89
N ASP A 46 3.77 -11.20 10.34
CA ASP A 46 4.90 -10.53 11.01
C ASP A 46 4.94 -9.01 10.71
N GLY A 47 3.79 -8.40 10.43
CA GLY A 47 3.69 -7.02 9.96
C GLY A 47 3.25 -6.06 11.07
N PRO A 48 3.87 -4.88 11.21
CA PRO A 48 3.44 -3.90 12.22
C PRO A 48 2.03 -3.39 11.91
N LEU A 49 1.14 -3.36 12.90
CA LEU A 49 -0.18 -2.72 12.75
C LEU A 49 -0.03 -1.19 12.82
N SER A 50 0.47 -0.59 11.74
CA SER A 50 0.69 0.86 11.65
C SER A 50 -0.50 1.59 11.01
N ALA A 51 -1.02 2.61 11.71
CA ALA A 51 -2.02 3.53 11.16
C ALA A 51 -1.44 4.37 10.00
N ASP A 52 -0.15 4.71 10.07
CA ASP A 52 0.52 5.51 9.03
C ASP A 52 0.56 4.77 7.69
N LEU A 53 0.78 3.45 7.73
CA LEU A 53 0.75 2.61 6.53
C LEU A 53 -0.67 2.45 5.98
N ALA A 54 -1.70 2.52 6.83
CA ALA A 54 -3.10 2.53 6.37
C ALA A 54 -3.43 3.82 5.60
N PHE A 55 -3.02 4.99 6.10
CA PHE A 55 -3.16 6.25 5.36
C PHE A 55 -2.37 6.26 4.06
N LEU A 56 -1.17 5.67 4.06
CA LEU A 56 -0.37 5.49 2.85
C LEU A 56 -1.08 4.60 1.83
N ASN A 57 -1.69 3.50 2.27
CA ASN A 57 -2.44 2.63 1.38
C ASN A 57 -3.62 3.35 0.72
N MET A 58 -4.39 4.13 1.48
CA MET A 58 -5.48 4.94 0.94
C MET A 58 -4.97 5.96 -0.09
N ALA A 59 -3.86 6.63 0.20
CA ALA A 59 -3.23 7.57 -0.73
C ALA A 59 -2.81 6.89 -2.04
N ILE A 60 -2.22 5.69 -1.96
CA ILE A 60 -1.76 4.93 -3.12
C ILE A 60 -2.95 4.52 -4.00
N HIS A 61 -4.04 4.02 -3.42
CA HIS A 61 -5.23 3.67 -4.19
C HIS A 61 -5.87 4.91 -4.85
N GLY A 62 -6.02 6.02 -4.11
CA GLY A 62 -6.58 7.25 -4.69
C GLY A 62 -5.72 7.86 -5.80
N LEU A 63 -4.39 7.76 -5.69
CA LEU A 63 -3.47 8.21 -6.75
C LEU A 63 -3.43 7.27 -7.94
N HIS A 64 -3.70 5.98 -7.74
CA HIS A 64 -3.72 5.02 -8.83
C HIS A 64 -4.83 5.35 -9.85
N ASP A 65 -5.98 5.83 -9.38
CA ASP A 65 -7.08 6.26 -10.24
C ASP A 65 -6.73 7.53 -11.03
N GLN A 66 -5.93 8.42 -10.46
CA GLN A 66 -5.53 9.68 -11.10
C GLN A 66 -4.32 9.53 -12.04
N PHE A 67 -3.38 8.65 -11.69
CA PHE A 67 -2.12 8.46 -12.40
C PHE A 67 -1.87 6.97 -12.68
N PRO A 68 -2.66 6.35 -13.57
CA PRO A 68 -2.62 4.90 -13.79
C PRO A 68 -1.26 4.41 -14.29
N GLU A 69 -0.60 5.14 -15.19
CA GLU A 69 0.71 4.73 -15.72
C GLU A 69 1.82 4.72 -14.67
N GLU A 70 1.83 5.71 -13.79
CA GLU A 70 2.79 5.80 -12.69
C GLU A 70 2.48 4.74 -11.61
N GLY A 71 1.18 4.54 -11.33
CA GLY A 71 0.69 3.54 -10.38
C GLY A 71 1.01 2.11 -10.78
N ILE A 72 0.94 1.78 -12.08
CA ILE A 72 1.33 0.46 -12.60
C ILE A 72 2.82 0.20 -12.34
N CYS A 73 3.69 1.17 -12.65
CA CYS A 73 5.13 1.05 -12.40
C CYS A 73 5.41 0.80 -10.91
N PHE A 74 4.73 1.56 -10.04
CA PHE A 74 4.84 1.44 -8.60
C PHE A 74 4.37 0.08 -8.08
N ASN A 75 3.21 -0.39 -8.53
CA ASN A 75 2.65 -1.67 -8.11
C ASN A 75 3.50 -2.85 -8.57
N LEU A 76 3.98 -2.85 -9.81
CA LEU A 76 4.86 -3.91 -10.32
C LEU A 76 6.16 -4.01 -9.52
N TYR A 77 6.73 -2.87 -9.14
CA TYR A 77 7.99 -2.81 -8.41
C TYR A 77 7.84 -3.16 -6.93
N TYR A 78 6.95 -2.49 -6.18
CA TYR A 78 6.84 -2.65 -4.73
C TYR A 78 5.84 -3.73 -4.33
N PHE A 79 4.64 -3.73 -4.90
CA PHE A 79 3.57 -4.66 -4.49
C PHE A 79 3.82 -6.07 -5.05
N TYR A 80 4.05 -6.22 -6.34
CA TYR A 80 4.32 -7.54 -6.93
C TYR A 80 5.78 -8.00 -6.75
N GLN A 81 6.67 -7.11 -6.29
CA GLN A 81 8.10 -7.37 -6.08
C GLN A 81 8.80 -7.99 -7.30
N PHE A 82 8.38 -7.60 -8.51
CA PHE A 82 8.90 -8.19 -9.74
C PHE A 82 10.33 -7.69 -10.00
N ARG A 83 11.32 -8.56 -9.81
CA ARG A 83 12.76 -8.20 -9.87
C ARG A 83 13.36 -8.01 -11.26
N PRO A 84 12.93 -8.69 -12.35
CA PRO A 84 13.48 -8.39 -13.66
C PRO A 84 12.89 -7.08 -14.19
N VAL A 85 13.37 -5.95 -13.66
CA VAL A 85 12.94 -4.58 -14.01
C VAL A 85 13.09 -4.34 -15.51
N LYS A 86 14.09 -4.96 -16.15
CA LYS A 86 14.29 -4.93 -17.60
C LYS A 86 13.14 -5.52 -18.39
N ALA A 87 12.51 -6.57 -17.89
CA ALA A 87 11.34 -7.13 -18.53
C ALA A 87 10.12 -6.20 -18.34
N ILE A 88 10.02 -5.51 -17.19
CA ILE A 88 8.92 -4.57 -16.93
C ILE A 88 8.94 -3.41 -17.92
N TRP A 89 10.05 -2.67 -17.99
CA TRP A 89 10.08 -1.48 -18.84
C TRP A 89 9.98 -1.82 -20.32
N ARG A 90 10.49 -2.99 -20.76
CA ARG A 90 10.26 -3.50 -22.11
C ARG A 90 8.79 -3.84 -22.37
N ALA A 91 8.12 -4.48 -21.42
CA ALA A 91 6.70 -4.83 -21.55
C ALA A 91 5.79 -3.59 -21.56
N LEU A 92 6.22 -2.52 -20.88
CA LEU A 92 5.54 -1.23 -20.85
C LEU A 92 5.94 -0.29 -22.00
N ASP A 93 6.85 -0.71 -22.88
CA ASP A 93 7.41 0.10 -23.98
C ASP A 93 7.96 1.47 -23.55
N ILE A 94 8.65 1.51 -22.40
CA ILE A 94 9.25 2.72 -21.83
C ILE A 94 10.75 2.55 -21.59
N GLY A 95 11.47 3.68 -21.57
CA GLY A 95 12.88 3.70 -21.18
C GLY A 95 13.07 3.39 -19.69
N GLU A 96 14.21 2.80 -19.35
CA GLU A 96 14.60 2.48 -17.96
C GLU A 96 14.55 3.72 -17.05
N ARG A 97 15.09 4.85 -17.53
CA ARG A 97 15.05 6.12 -16.79
C ARG A 97 13.63 6.59 -16.53
N THR A 98 12.77 6.53 -17.54
CA THR A 98 11.36 6.92 -17.44
C THR A 98 10.61 6.07 -16.42
N PHE A 99 10.93 4.77 -16.33
CA PHE A 99 10.37 3.88 -15.32
C PHE A 99 10.69 4.35 -13.89
N TYR A 100 11.97 4.58 -13.58
CA TYR A 100 12.38 5.05 -12.25
C TYR A 100 11.86 6.47 -11.95
N ASP A 101 11.84 7.36 -12.94
CA ASP A 101 11.29 8.70 -12.77
C ASP A 101 9.80 8.66 -12.40
N ARG A 102 9.00 7.81 -13.07
CA ARG A 102 7.59 7.58 -12.74
C ARG A 102 7.43 6.97 -11.35
N LEU A 103 8.25 5.96 -11.03
CA LEU A 103 8.26 5.30 -9.72
C LEU A 103 8.48 6.31 -8.57
N HIS A 104 9.53 7.11 -8.66
CA HIS A 104 9.88 8.08 -7.62
C HIS A 104 8.87 9.22 -7.52
N ARG A 105 8.35 9.71 -8.66
CA ARG A 105 7.28 10.73 -8.67
C ARG A 105 6.04 10.23 -7.95
N PHE A 106 5.59 9.01 -8.25
CA PHE A 106 4.44 8.40 -7.61
C PHE A 106 4.64 8.23 -6.11
N ALA A 107 5.79 7.68 -5.70
CA ALA A 107 6.11 7.45 -4.30
C ALA A 107 6.12 8.76 -3.48
N ARG A 108 6.71 9.84 -4.04
CA ARG A 108 6.69 11.17 -3.40
C ARG A 108 5.28 11.74 -3.27
N ARG A 109 4.44 11.60 -4.31
CA ARG A 109 3.04 12.03 -4.26
C ARG A 109 2.25 11.24 -3.22
N ALA A 110 2.43 9.93 -3.17
CA ALA A 110 1.77 9.04 -2.22
C ALA A 110 2.10 9.41 -0.76
N LEU A 111 3.37 9.66 -0.43
CA LEU A 111 3.73 10.11 0.92
C LEU A 111 3.20 11.50 1.25
N LYS A 112 3.16 12.42 0.29
CA LYS A 112 2.61 13.76 0.54
C LYS A 112 1.11 13.67 0.81
N LEU A 113 0.38 12.92 -0.02
CA LEU A 113 -1.06 12.73 0.13
C LEU A 113 -1.40 11.98 1.41
N SER A 114 -0.62 10.97 1.81
CA SER A 114 -0.87 10.23 3.05
C SER A 114 -0.78 11.12 4.29
N LYS A 115 0.17 12.05 4.33
CA LYS A 115 0.28 13.05 5.40
C LYS A 115 -0.93 13.96 5.45
N THR A 116 -1.40 14.44 4.30
CA THR A 116 -2.61 15.27 4.21
C THR A 116 -3.85 14.51 4.68
N ILE A 117 -4.05 13.27 4.22
CA ILE A 117 -5.17 12.43 4.66
C ILE A 117 -5.12 12.22 6.18
N LYS A 118 -3.94 11.90 6.72
CA LYS A 118 -3.75 11.73 8.17
C LYS A 118 -4.16 12.98 8.93
N GLN A 119 -3.68 14.16 8.52
CA GLN A 119 -4.00 15.44 9.16
C GLN A 119 -5.51 15.72 9.17
N ILE A 120 -6.17 15.55 8.01
CA ILE A 120 -7.62 15.75 7.88
C ILE A 120 -8.38 14.77 8.79
N HIS A 121 -7.99 13.50 8.77
CA HIS A 121 -8.67 12.48 9.56
C HIS A 121 -8.51 12.72 11.06
N THR A 122 -7.34 13.19 11.52
CA THR A 122 -7.12 13.52 12.93
C THR A 122 -7.90 14.77 13.36
N ALA A 123 -8.03 15.78 12.49
CA ALA A 123 -8.82 16.96 12.76
C ALA A 123 -10.31 16.61 12.89
N ASN A 124 -10.84 15.86 11.92
CA ASN A 124 -12.25 15.43 11.94
C ASN A 124 -12.60 14.59 13.18
N ILE A 125 -11.70 13.71 13.64
CA ILE A 125 -11.92 12.93 14.88
C ILE A 125 -12.02 13.87 16.09
N ALA A 126 -11.17 14.91 16.15
CA ALA A 126 -11.18 15.86 17.27
C ALA A 126 -12.49 16.65 17.31
N ASP A 127 -12.98 17.09 16.16
CA ASP A 127 -14.25 17.83 16.04
C ASP A 127 -15.45 16.97 16.50
N ILE A 128 -15.54 15.71 16.04
CA ILE A 128 -16.59 14.76 16.47
C ILE A 128 -16.54 14.52 17.99
N SER A 129 -15.34 14.45 18.57
CA SER A 129 -15.17 14.23 20.00
C SER A 129 -15.61 15.46 20.82
N ALA A 130 -15.45 16.67 20.29
CA ALA A 130 -15.90 17.90 20.92
C ALA A 130 -17.42 18.05 20.90
N GLU A 131 -18.08 17.71 19.78
CA GLU A 131 -19.54 17.73 19.65
C GLU A 131 -20.22 16.70 20.56
N ASN A 132 -19.67 15.50 20.68
CA ASN A 132 -20.22 14.47 21.56
C ASN A 132 -20.11 14.85 23.05
N ASN A 133 -19.11 15.64 23.45
CA ASN A 133 -18.98 16.10 24.84
C ASN A 133 -19.92 17.26 25.18
N SER A 134 -20.33 18.08 24.21
CA SER A 134 -21.28 19.17 24.44
C SER A 134 -22.75 18.72 24.42
N ALA A 135 -23.06 17.57 23.79
CA ALA A 135 -24.40 16.98 23.78
C ALA A 135 -24.76 16.18 25.04
N VAL A 136 -23.80 16.00 25.98
CA VAL A 136 -23.96 15.20 27.20
C VAL A 136 -24.25 16.07 28.44
N PHE A 137 -24.40 17.39 28.27
CA PHE A 137 -24.82 18.34 29.32
C PHE A 137 -26.13 19.03 28.93
#